data_AF-A0A1T4YK07-F1
#
_entry.id   AF-A0A1T4YK07-F1
#
_cell.length_a   1.000
_cell.length_b   1.000
_cell.length_c   1.000
_cell.angle_alpha   90.00
_cell.angle_beta   90.00
_cell.angle_gamma   90.00
#
_symmetry.space_group_name_H-M   'P 1'
#
loop_
_entity.id
_entity.type
_entity.pdbx_description
1 polymer ?
#
loop_
_entity_poly.entity_id
_entity_poly.type
_entity_poly.pdbx_seq_one_letter_code
_entity_poly.pdbx_strand_id
1 'polypeptide(L)'
;MRTMGELLIILIVLGILVIIGQVLLYLKRFGDKRGVWIQNILLNLLIGFISYTSFPDNYTASKMIALVLFAAGVVGFIMSIVGKKTTMAAKLLISISVIGGYLFLIFSI
;
A
#
# COMPACT_ATOMS: atom_id res chain seq x y z
N MET A 1 9.63 11.03 -23.31
CA MET A 1 8.15 11.07 -23.30
C MET A 1 7.66 9.64 -23.10
N ARG A 2 7.36 9.22 -21.87
CA ARG A 2 6.58 7.99 -21.66
C ARG A 2 5.14 8.33 -22.03
N THR A 3 4.60 7.67 -23.04
CA THR A 3 3.24 7.89 -23.52
C THR A 3 2.27 7.53 -22.39
N MET A 4 1.23 8.33 -22.18
CA MET A 4 0.24 8.13 -21.09
C MET A 4 -0.31 6.69 -21.00
N GLY A 5 -0.28 5.93 -22.09
CA GLY A 5 -0.64 4.50 -22.12
C GLY A 5 0.24 3.60 -21.25
N GLU A 6 1.54 3.85 -21.15
CA GLU A 6 2.45 3.03 -20.31
C GLU A 6 2.16 3.20 -18.81
N LEU A 7 1.87 4.43 -18.39
CA LEU A 7 1.49 4.74 -17.01
C LEU A 7 0.17 4.08 -16.62
N LEU A 8 -0.82 4.11 -17.52
CA LEU A 8 -2.11 3.44 -17.33
C LEU A 8 -1.95 1.92 -17.14
N ILE A 9 -1.11 1.28 -17.96
CA ILE A 9 -0.85 -0.16 -17.84
C ILE A 9 -0.22 -0.49 -16.48
N ILE A 10 0.79 0.29 -16.05
CA ILE A 10 1.44 0.11 -14.74
C ILE A 10 0.43 0.28 -13.61
N LEU A 11 -0.45 1.29 -13.69
CA LEU A 11 -1.52 1.54 -12.72
C LEU A 11 -2.48 0.35 -12.62
N ILE A 12 -2.94 -0.19 -13.75
CA ILE A 12 -3.85 -1.35 -13.78
C ILE A 12 -3.17 -2.58 -13.15
N VAL A 13 -1.92 -2.85 -13.51
CA VAL A 13 -1.15 -3.96 -12.94
C VAL A 13 -0.99 -3.79 -11.43
N LEU A 14 -0.69 -2.56 -10.97
CA LEU A 14 -0.62 -2.24 -9.54
C LEU A 14 -1.95 -2.47 -8.84
N GLY A 15 -3.07 -2.06 -9.45
CA GLY A 15 -4.41 -2.28 -8.91
C GLY A 15 -4.74 -3.77 -8.74
N ILE A 16 -4.40 -4.59 -9.74
CA ILE A 16 -4.57 -6.05 -9.65
C ILE A 16 -3.73 -6.61 -8.50
N LEU A 17 -2.46 -6.20 -8.37
CA LEU A 17 -1.58 -6.65 -7.30
C LEU A 17 -2.09 -6.23 -5.91
N VAL A 18 -2.64 -5.02 -5.79
CA VAL A 18 -3.28 -4.53 -4.56
C VAL A 18 -4.46 -5.42 -4.20
N ILE A 19 -5.38 -5.68 -5.14
CA ILE A 19 -6.55 -6.53 -4.91
C ILE A 19 -6.11 -7.94 -4.47
N ILE A 20 -5.17 -8.55 -5.19
CA ILE A 20 -4.63 -9.87 -4.84
C ILE A 20 -4.00 -9.85 -3.44
N GLY A 21 -3.18 -8.84 -3.14
CA GLY A 21 -2.53 -8.68 -1.84
C GLY A 21 -3.54 -8.60 -0.69
N GLN A 22 -4.61 -7.83 -0.87
CA GLN A 22 -5.68 -7.70 0.11
C GLN A 22 -6.49 -9.00 0.26
N VAL A 23 -6.88 -9.63 -0.84
CA VAL A 23 -7.59 -10.92 -0.81
C VAL A 23 -6.77 -11.97 -0.06
N LEU A 24 -5.47 -12.07 -0.33
CA LEU A 24 -4.57 -12.99 0.35
C LEU A 24 -4.44 -12.69 1.85
N LEU A 25 -4.44 -11.41 2.24
CA LEU A 25 -4.33 -10.97 3.63
C LEU A 25 -5.55 -11.42 4.49
N TYR A 26 -6.74 -11.39 3.89
CA TYR A 26 -7.99 -11.79 4.54
C TYR A 26 -8.35 -13.27 4.36
N LEU A 27 -7.75 -13.98 3.41
CA LEU A 27 -7.97 -15.42 3.25
C LEU A 27 -7.42 -16.19 4.47
N LYS A 28 -8.28 -16.88 5.21
CA LYS A 28 -7.87 -17.67 6.41
C LYS A 28 -6.76 -18.68 6.13
N ARG A 29 -6.67 -19.21 4.90
CA ARG A 29 -5.61 -20.16 4.48
C ARG A 29 -4.21 -19.53 4.45
N PHE A 30 -4.13 -18.21 4.33
CA PHE A 30 -2.89 -17.46 4.12
C PHE A 30 -2.64 -16.35 5.16
N GLY A 31 -3.66 -15.96 5.92
CA GLY A 31 -3.71 -14.76 6.75
C GLY A 31 -2.71 -14.63 7.90
N ASP A 32 -1.95 -15.67 8.24
CA ASP A 32 -0.83 -15.64 9.22
C ASP A 32 0.51 -16.07 8.62
N LYS A 33 0.58 -16.34 7.31
CA LYS A 33 1.84 -16.69 6.66
C LYS A 33 2.66 -15.41 6.47
N ARG A 34 3.88 -15.40 7.01
CA ARG A 34 4.83 -14.29 6.87
C ARG A 34 4.97 -13.78 5.43
N GLY A 35 4.89 -14.67 4.43
CA GLY A 35 4.97 -14.31 3.02
C GLY A 35 3.88 -13.31 2.57
N VAL A 36 2.65 -13.42 3.06
CA VAL A 36 1.55 -12.51 2.67
C VAL A 36 1.72 -11.12 3.30
N TRP A 37 2.22 -11.08 4.53
CA TRP A 37 2.57 -9.84 5.21
C TRP A 37 3.73 -9.12 4.50
N ILE A 38 4.77 -9.88 4.12
CA ILE A 38 5.92 -9.35 3.36
C ILE A 38 5.48 -8.82 2.00
N GLN A 39 4.63 -9.55 1.27
CA GLN A 39 4.09 -9.08 -0.01
C GLN A 39 3.33 -7.75 0.14
N ASN A 40 2.46 -7.65 1.16
CA ASN A 40 1.66 -6.44 1.36
C ASN A 40 2.50 -5.24 1.80
N ILE A 41 3.52 -5.44 2.64
CA ILE A 41 4.42 -4.33 2.99
C ILE A 41 5.26 -3.90 1.78
N LEU A 42 5.72 -4.83 0.93
CA LEU A 42 6.42 -4.47 -0.31
C LEU A 42 5.52 -3.64 -1.24
N LEU A 43 4.26 -4.03 -1.39
CA LEU A 43 3.27 -3.24 -2.15
C LEU A 43 3.05 -1.87 -1.53
N ASN A 44 2.91 -1.80 -0.20
CA ASN A 44 2.78 -0.53 0.51
C ASN A 44 3.99 0.39 0.27
N LEU A 45 5.20 -0.16 0.37
CA LEU A 45 6.44 0.58 0.18
C LEU A 45 6.52 1.13 -1.26
N LEU A 46 6.20 0.29 -2.25
CA LEU A 46 6.18 0.68 -3.66
C LEU A 46 5.18 1.80 -3.91
N ILE A 47 3.93 1.63 -3.44
CA ILE A 47 2.87 2.62 -3.62
C ILE A 47 3.24 3.93 -2.94
N GLY A 48 3.65 3.90 -1.68
CA GLY A 48 3.99 5.12 -0.95
C GLY A 48 5.20 5.84 -1.53
N PHE A 49 6.20 5.11 -2.03
CA PHE A 49 7.33 5.70 -2.73
C PHE A 49 6.89 6.41 -4.01
N ILE A 50 6.11 5.74 -4.87
CA ILE A 50 5.60 6.34 -6.11
C ILE A 50 4.76 7.56 -5.77
N SER A 51 3.77 7.43 -4.88
CA SER A 51 2.90 8.52 -4.46
C SER A 51 3.68 9.72 -3.93
N TYR A 52 4.75 9.53 -3.14
CA TYR A 52 5.56 10.63 -2.65
C TYR A 52 6.35 11.34 -3.76
N THR A 53 6.90 10.57 -4.70
CA THR A 53 7.68 11.10 -5.83
C THR A 53 6.83 11.71 -6.95
N SER A 54 5.54 11.37 -7.03
CA SER A 54 4.62 11.88 -8.05
C SER A 54 4.27 13.37 -7.86
N PHE A 55 4.41 13.93 -6.65
CA PHE A 55 4.03 15.31 -6.39
C PHE A 55 5.20 16.31 -6.56
N PRO A 56 4.97 17.46 -7.20
CA PRO A 56 5.90 18.60 -7.17
C PRO A 56 6.12 19.08 -5.73
N ASP A 57 7.29 19.65 -5.45
CA ASP A 57 7.68 20.08 -4.09
C ASP A 57 6.74 21.12 -3.45
N ASN A 58 5.96 21.83 -4.27
CA ASN A 58 4.98 22.82 -3.80
C ASN A 58 3.71 22.20 -3.19
N TYR A 59 3.49 20.87 -3.31
CA TYR A 59 2.32 20.17 -2.77
C TYR A 59 2.63 19.45 -1.44
N THR A 60 3.07 20.20 -0.44
CA THR A 60 3.49 19.68 0.87
C THR A 60 2.39 18.88 1.58
N ALA A 61 1.14 19.32 1.50
CA ALA A 61 0.00 18.63 2.11
C ALA A 61 -0.20 17.22 1.52
N SER A 62 -0.14 17.09 0.20
CA SER A 62 -0.28 15.79 -0.49
C SER A 62 0.88 14.85 -0.17
N LYS A 63 2.12 15.38 -0.11
CA LYS A 63 3.30 14.60 0.29
C LYS A 63 3.18 14.10 1.74
N MET A 64 2.65 14.92 2.65
CA MET A 64 2.39 14.50 4.03
C MET A 64 1.36 13.37 4.10
N ILE A 65 0.26 13.45 3.35
CA ILE A 65 -0.76 12.39 3.31
C ILE A 65 -0.17 11.07 2.81
N ALA A 66 0.62 11.11 1.72
CA ALA A 66 1.31 9.93 1.20
C ALA A 66 2.26 9.32 2.25
N LEU A 67 2.97 10.16 3.01
CA LEU A 67 3.90 9.72 4.05
C LEU A 67 3.17 9.11 5.26
N VAL A 68 2.04 9.70 5.66
CA VAL A 68 1.18 9.16 6.73
C VAL A 68 0.62 7.80 6.35
N LEU A 69 0.12 7.65 5.12
CA LEU A 69 -0.33 6.36 4.60
C LEU A 69 0.82 5.36 4.64
N PHE A 70 1.96 5.69 4.03
CA PHE A 70 3.15 4.83 4.05
C PHE A 70 3.53 4.37 5.47
N ALA A 71 3.59 5.31 6.43
CA ALA A 71 3.91 5.01 7.82
C ALA A 71 2.87 4.10 8.48
N ALA A 72 1.57 4.28 8.19
CA ALA A 72 0.51 3.43 8.72
C ALA A 72 0.69 1.96 8.31
N GLY A 73 1.08 1.69 7.06
CA GLY A 73 1.35 0.32 6.60
C GLY A 73 2.59 -0.29 7.25
N VAL A 74 3.65 0.50 7.48
CA VAL A 74 4.84 0.05 8.24
C VAL A 74 4.47 -0.30 9.67
N VAL A 75 3.69 0.54 10.35
CA VAL A 75 3.21 0.28 11.72
C VAL A 75 2.35 -0.97 11.76
N GLY A 76 1.40 -1.13 10.81
CA GLY A 76 0.58 -2.33 10.69
C GLY A 76 1.41 -3.61 10.52
N PHE A 77 2.49 -3.56 9.72
CA PHE A 77 3.40 -4.68 9.56
C PHE A 77 4.18 -5.00 10.84
N ILE A 78 4.72 -4.00 11.54
CA ILE A 78 5.40 -4.21 12.83
C ILE A 78 4.44 -4.84 13.85
N MET A 79 3.21 -4.34 13.93
CA MET A 79 2.18 -4.90 14.81
C MET A 79 1.88 -6.38 14.50
N SER A 80 1.93 -6.78 13.22
CA SER A 80 1.72 -8.17 12.82
C SER A 80 2.82 -9.13 13.29
N ILE A 81 4.05 -8.62 13.43
CA ILE A 81 5.20 -9.42 13.86
C ILE A 81 5.23 -9.51 15.40
N VAL A 82 4.95 -8.41 16.08
CA VAL A 82 5.10 -8.29 17.54
C VAL A 82 3.86 -8.82 18.29
N GLY A 83 2.66 -8.63 17.75
CA GLY A 83 1.40 -8.93 18.44
C GLY A 83 0.68 -10.18 17.95
N LYS A 84 0.77 -11.29 18.69
CA LYS A 84 0.00 -12.53 18.39
C LYS A 84 -1.53 -12.35 18.47
N LYS A 85 -2.04 -11.31 19.13
CA LYS A 85 -3.48 -11.06 19.34
C LYS A 85 -4.06 -9.89 18.52
N THR A 86 -3.22 -9.07 17.90
CA THR A 86 -3.63 -7.84 17.19
C THR A 86 -3.66 -8.01 15.66
N THR A 87 -3.80 -9.23 15.17
CA THR A 87 -3.74 -9.55 13.74
C THR A 87 -4.83 -8.83 12.93
N MET A 88 -6.03 -8.63 13.46
CA MET A 88 -7.10 -7.92 12.74
C MET A 88 -6.80 -6.42 12.58
N ALA A 89 -6.34 -5.76 13.64
CA ALA A 89 -5.99 -4.34 13.61
C ALA A 89 -4.79 -4.08 12.69
N ALA A 90 -3.78 -4.96 12.74
CA ALA A 90 -2.63 -4.93 11.83
C ALA A 90 -3.05 -5.09 10.36
N LYS A 91 -3.99 -6.01 10.07
CA LYS A 91 -4.53 -6.19 8.71
C LYS A 91 -5.22 -4.93 8.23
N LEU A 92 -6.10 -4.36 9.03
CA LEU A 92 -6.82 -3.12 8.69
C LEU A 92 -5.88 -1.95 8.42
N LEU A 93 -4.84 -1.76 9.26
CA LEU A 93 -3.84 -0.71 9.06
C LEU A 93 -3.12 -0.85 7.72
N ILE A 94 -2.63 -2.06 7.40
CA ILE A 94 -2.00 -2.32 6.10
C ILE A 94 -2.98 -2.14 4.95
N SER A 95 -4.22 -2.61 5.09
CA SER A 95 -5.24 -2.46 4.04
C SER A 95 -5.57 -1.00 3.76
N ILE A 96 -5.78 -0.19 4.80
CA ILE A 96 -6.02 1.26 4.65
C ILE A 96 -4.82 1.93 4.00
N SER A 97 -3.61 1.56 4.42
CA SER A 97 -2.37 2.08 3.87
C SER A 97 -2.22 1.78 2.37
N VAL A 98 -2.40 0.51 1.98
CA VAL A 98 -2.20 0.05 0.61
C VAL A 98 -3.33 0.53 -0.31
N ILE A 99 -4.59 0.33 0.10
CA ILE A 99 -5.76 0.75 -0.70
C ILE A 99 -5.83 2.28 -0.75
N GLY A 100 -5.68 2.95 0.39
CA GLY A 100 -5.67 4.40 0.48
C GLY A 100 -4.52 5.01 -0.30
N GLY A 101 -3.31 4.43 -0.19
CA GLY A 101 -2.15 4.85 -0.98
C GLY A 101 -2.37 4.67 -2.48
N TYR A 102 -2.99 3.57 -2.91
CA TYR A 102 -3.29 3.30 -4.32
C TYR A 102 -4.37 4.25 -4.87
N LEU A 103 -5.45 4.46 -4.12
CA LEU A 103 -6.48 5.43 -4.49
C LEU A 103 -5.89 6.84 -4.58
N PHE A 104 -5.07 7.23 -3.62
CA PHE A 104 -4.38 8.50 -3.63
C PHE A 104 -3.53 8.63 -4.91
N LEU A 105 -2.75 7.61 -5.25
CA LEU A 105 -1.94 7.55 -6.47
C LEU A 105 -2.80 7.72 -7.74
N ILE A 106 -3.96 7.08 -7.83
CA ILE A 106 -4.90 7.25 -8.97
C ILE A 106 -5.36 8.71 -9.10
N PHE A 107 -5.72 9.36 -7.99
CA PHE A 107 -6.19 10.75 -8.03
C PHE A 107 -5.05 11.78 -8.20
N SER A 108 -3.79 11.32 -8.13
CA SER A 108 -2.60 12.16 -8.23
C SER A 108 -1.99 12.21 -9.64
N ILE A 109 -2.37 11.27 -10.52
CA ILE A 109 -1.88 11.12 -11.90
C ILE A 109 -2.96 11.62 -12.85
#